data_AF-A0A3M2CN55-F1
#
_entry.id   AF-A0A3M2CN55-F1
#
_cell.length_a   1.000
_cell.length_b   1.000
_cell.length_c   1.000
_cell.angle_alpha   90.00
_cell.angle_beta   90.00
_cell.angle_gamma   90.00
#
_symmetry.space_group_name_H-M   'P 1'
#
loop_
_entity.id
_entity.type
_entity.pdbx_description
1 polymer ?
#
loop_
_entity_poly.entity_id
_entity_poly.type
_entity_poly.pdbx_seq_one_letter_code
_entity_poly.pdbx_strand_id
1 'polypeptide(L)'
;MNRTALSLCTLALLGANASGSVGTGLWIDLAGDAKLRRTDPGADGPLGSGFTPIDLLSVRLQGWTAPNAASDRYTGSEFTGRADLFRMDIEVAGVVCPPGPLGLGGYPYDPHRFGDRPLFGFIELDIDDRKNSGGEFMPLAANRYLANIGRFGLSPQGSISERMVRSAEDFDSNFSTLPQFERTGGEFTLALCGCFAPTVVSEGGDQDGIFEAGETWIVRGRFFERFQAFEPASALFGGSDFGLWDPMVELRFVHDIGSDVTTITLVEAITNVGAGLLTGQAAQPLDLSLLNQTSIFEALDDLISGADFATGQLSEITDDWQGRKLDDYQRPREWGVNALIGTAYITPQPGALFAWTDTGFYETYGDLNDDDLVTELDSLVITNAIESDDGGWSDDDGVVNGRVAIPNFGPSFDLRDLNGDGVIELFDRWEIACPADLAAPYGVVNVFDVMAFVGLYNQQSQLADLVDNDIFNIFDIMEYINLYNQGCP
;
A
#
# COMPACT_ATOMS: atom_id res chain seq x y z
N MET A 1 -10.26 -25.35 -46.21
CA MET A 1 -8.90 -25.02 -45.72
C MET A 1 -8.97 -23.67 -45.04
N ASN A 2 -9.28 -23.66 -43.74
CA ASN A 2 -9.49 -22.45 -42.96
C ASN A 2 -8.14 -21.88 -42.53
N ARG A 3 -7.91 -20.60 -42.84
CA ARG A 3 -6.77 -19.82 -42.33
C ARG A 3 -7.24 -19.06 -41.10
N THR A 4 -6.76 -19.46 -39.94
CA THR A 4 -6.83 -18.71 -38.68
C THR A 4 -5.82 -17.58 -38.75
N ALA A 5 -6.29 -16.33 -38.62
CA ALA A 5 -5.44 -15.16 -38.46
C ALA A 5 -5.13 -15.01 -36.97
N LEU A 6 -3.88 -15.23 -36.59
CA LEU A 6 -3.36 -14.87 -35.28
C LEU A 6 -3.03 -13.37 -35.33
N SER A 7 -3.79 -12.56 -34.61
CA SER A 7 -3.49 -11.14 -34.40
C SER A 7 -2.61 -11.04 -33.17
N LEU A 8 -1.29 -10.91 -33.36
CA LEU A 8 -0.37 -10.49 -32.30
C LEU A 8 -0.69 -9.03 -31.96
N CYS A 9 -1.21 -8.78 -30.77
CA CYS A 9 -1.24 -7.45 -30.18
C CYS A 9 0.09 -7.26 -29.43
N THR A 10 1.02 -6.51 -30.03
CA THR A 10 2.28 -6.16 -29.37
C THR A 10 2.00 -5.01 -28.41
N LEU A 11 1.86 -5.31 -27.12
CA LEU A 11 1.92 -4.29 -26.07
C LEU A 11 3.37 -3.84 -25.96
N ALA A 12 3.66 -2.62 -26.41
CA ALA A 12 4.95 -1.99 -26.16
C ALA A 12 4.95 -1.47 -24.72
N LEU A 13 5.57 -2.21 -23.80
CA LEU A 13 5.98 -1.66 -22.51
C LEU A 13 7.09 -0.64 -22.78
N LEU A 14 6.71 0.64 -22.81
CA LEU A 14 7.66 1.72 -22.64
C LEU A 14 7.88 1.85 -21.13
N GLY A 15 9.10 1.58 -20.66
CA GLY A 15 9.55 1.95 -19.32
C GLY A 15 9.53 3.47 -19.19
N ALA A 16 8.37 4.01 -18.86
CA ALA A 16 8.24 5.38 -18.42
C ALA A 16 8.43 5.33 -16.90
N ASN A 17 9.57 5.83 -16.41
CA ASN A 17 9.68 6.23 -15.02
C ASN A 17 8.51 7.17 -14.76
N ALA A 18 7.53 6.70 -13.99
CA ALA A 18 6.30 7.40 -13.70
C ALA A 18 6.61 8.56 -12.72
N SER A 19 7.32 9.59 -13.20
CA SER A 19 7.41 10.86 -12.49
C SER A 19 6.04 11.51 -12.55
N GLY A 20 5.23 11.29 -11.52
CA GLY A 20 3.83 11.65 -11.48
C GLY A 20 3.58 13.12 -11.77
N SER A 21 2.59 13.35 -12.63
CA SER A 21 1.98 14.66 -12.77
C SER A 21 1.10 14.92 -11.55
N VAL A 22 1.69 15.47 -10.48
CA VAL A 22 0.97 16.15 -9.41
C VAL A 22 -0.09 17.07 -10.07
N GLY A 23 -1.38 16.77 -9.84
CA GLY A 23 -2.51 17.54 -10.39
C GLY A 23 -3.44 16.81 -11.38
N THR A 24 -3.14 15.57 -11.79
CA THR A 24 -4.12 14.77 -12.56
C THR A 24 -5.14 14.05 -11.67
N GLY A 25 -4.82 13.83 -10.39
CA GLY A 25 -5.60 12.96 -9.52
C GLY A 25 -5.56 11.50 -9.96
N LEU A 26 -4.48 11.07 -10.61
CA LEU A 26 -4.25 9.69 -11.03
C LEU A 26 -2.86 9.27 -10.56
N TRP A 27 -2.84 8.17 -9.80
CA TRP A 27 -1.66 7.48 -9.35
C TRP A 27 -1.66 6.11 -10.01
N ILE A 28 -0.55 5.74 -10.63
CA ILE A 28 -0.41 4.50 -11.41
C ILE A 28 0.71 3.71 -10.76
N ASP A 29 0.46 2.41 -10.64
CA ASP A 29 1.42 1.45 -10.16
C ASP A 29 1.77 0.42 -11.27
N LEU A 30 2.89 -0.30 -11.13
CA LEU A 30 3.45 -1.12 -12.20
C LEU A 30 2.81 -2.51 -12.21
N ALA A 31 1.83 -2.70 -13.10
CA ALA A 31 1.21 -4.02 -13.30
C ALA A 31 2.21 -5.20 -13.34
N GLY A 32 2.00 -6.18 -12.46
CA GLY A 32 2.76 -7.43 -12.35
C GLY A 32 3.91 -7.42 -11.36
N ASP A 33 4.06 -6.39 -10.54
CA ASP A 33 5.11 -6.26 -9.51
C ASP A 33 4.69 -6.71 -8.11
N ALA A 34 3.40 -6.94 -7.87
CA ALA A 34 2.88 -7.42 -6.58
C ALA A 34 3.63 -8.64 -6.03
N LYS A 35 4.18 -8.50 -4.81
CA LYS A 35 4.92 -9.53 -4.07
C LYS A 35 4.25 -9.85 -2.75
N LEU A 36 4.12 -11.13 -2.44
CA LEU A 36 3.56 -11.57 -1.15
C LEU A 36 4.54 -11.29 0.00
N ARG A 37 4.12 -10.44 0.95
CA ARG A 37 4.81 -10.13 2.21
C ARG A 37 3.96 -10.52 3.41
N ARG A 38 4.30 -11.66 3.98
CA ARG A 38 3.59 -12.24 5.13
C ARG A 38 3.98 -11.54 6.43
N THR A 39 3.06 -11.53 7.37
CA THR A 39 3.25 -10.93 8.70
C THR A 39 3.10 -11.94 9.83
N ASP A 40 2.72 -13.19 9.52
CA ASP A 40 2.58 -14.26 10.49
C ASP A 40 3.92 -14.86 10.91
N PRO A 41 4.09 -15.28 12.18
CA PRO A 41 5.35 -15.87 12.66
C PRO A 41 5.81 -17.06 11.81
N GLY A 42 6.99 -16.93 11.20
CA GLY A 42 7.57 -17.94 10.30
C GLY A 42 7.17 -17.77 8.83
N ALA A 43 6.34 -16.77 8.51
CA ALA A 43 5.87 -16.47 7.15
C ALA A 43 5.28 -17.70 6.44
N ASP A 44 4.57 -18.58 7.16
CA ASP A 44 4.09 -19.87 6.65
C ASP A 44 2.56 -20.06 6.76
N GLY A 45 1.84 -19.03 7.22
CA GLY A 45 0.39 -18.98 7.37
C GLY A 45 -0.38 -19.39 6.10
N PRO A 46 -1.42 -20.24 6.21
CA PRO A 46 -2.14 -20.73 5.04
C PRO A 46 -2.91 -19.60 4.32
N LEU A 47 -2.68 -19.49 3.02
CA LEU A 47 -3.46 -18.66 2.09
C LEU A 47 -4.32 -19.55 1.18
N GLY A 48 -5.27 -18.93 0.47
CA GLY A 48 -6.11 -19.57 -0.56
C GLY A 48 -5.32 -20.50 -1.47
N SER A 49 -5.86 -21.67 -1.82
CA SER A 49 -5.20 -22.56 -2.78
C SER A 49 -5.09 -21.87 -4.14
N GLY A 50 -3.88 -21.77 -4.70
CA GLY A 50 -3.66 -21.04 -5.95
C GLY A 50 -3.71 -19.51 -5.77
N PHE A 51 -3.52 -19.02 -4.53
CA PHE A 51 -3.44 -17.59 -4.26
C PHE A 51 -2.47 -16.90 -5.21
N THR A 52 -2.95 -15.82 -5.82
CA THR A 52 -2.16 -14.88 -6.62
C THR A 52 -2.18 -13.54 -5.89
N PRO A 53 -1.00 -12.93 -5.62
CA PRO A 53 -0.90 -11.61 -5.02
C PRO A 53 -1.88 -10.61 -5.66
N ILE A 54 -2.48 -9.74 -4.84
CA ILE A 54 -3.34 -8.68 -5.35
C ILE A 54 -2.43 -7.55 -5.80
N ASP A 55 -2.59 -7.16 -7.05
CA ASP A 55 -1.75 -6.22 -7.78
C ASP A 55 -2.53 -4.92 -7.98
N LEU A 56 -2.05 -3.84 -7.39
CA LEU A 56 -2.59 -2.50 -7.47
C LEU A 56 -2.21 -1.92 -8.81
N LEU A 57 -3.18 -1.44 -9.59
CA LEU A 57 -2.89 -0.88 -10.91
C LEU A 57 -2.95 0.65 -10.90
N SER A 58 -3.97 1.18 -10.23
CA SER A 58 -4.12 2.64 -10.10
C SER A 58 -5.06 3.03 -8.99
N VAL A 59 -4.88 4.26 -8.51
CA VAL A 59 -5.90 5.01 -7.78
C VAL A 59 -6.19 6.27 -8.57
N ARG A 60 -7.47 6.60 -8.77
CA ARG A 60 -7.92 7.87 -9.33
C ARG A 60 -8.81 8.59 -8.35
N LEU A 61 -8.48 9.83 -8.04
CA LEU A 61 -9.23 10.69 -7.14
C LEU A 61 -9.60 12.00 -7.85
N GLN A 62 -10.89 12.31 -7.89
CA GLN A 62 -11.38 13.46 -8.64
C GLN A 62 -12.63 14.09 -8.00
N GLY A 63 -12.84 15.38 -8.25
CA GLY A 63 -14.14 16.00 -7.98
C GLY A 63 -15.23 15.35 -8.82
N TRP A 64 -16.44 15.25 -8.29
CA TRP A 64 -17.51 14.48 -8.91
C TRP A 64 -18.84 15.23 -8.97
N THR A 65 -19.63 14.97 -10.02
CA THR A 65 -21.01 15.42 -10.12
C THR A 65 -21.86 14.25 -10.60
N ALA A 66 -22.84 13.84 -9.79
CA ALA A 66 -23.80 12.80 -10.12
C ALA A 66 -25.21 13.41 -10.24
N PRO A 67 -25.84 13.41 -11.44
CA PRO A 67 -27.16 14.01 -11.64
C PRO A 67 -28.26 13.47 -10.74
N ASN A 68 -28.18 12.21 -10.34
CA ASN A 68 -29.13 11.54 -9.45
C ASN A 68 -28.41 10.84 -8.28
N ALA A 69 -27.53 11.56 -7.59
CA ALA A 69 -26.62 11.03 -6.57
C ALA A 69 -27.31 10.13 -5.52
N ALA A 70 -28.54 10.43 -5.12
CA ALA A 70 -29.30 9.64 -4.14
C ALA A 70 -29.69 8.23 -4.59
N SER A 71 -29.83 8.01 -5.90
CA SER A 71 -30.25 6.72 -6.47
C SER A 71 -29.15 6.04 -7.29
N ASP A 72 -28.26 6.84 -7.86
CA ASP A 72 -27.12 6.40 -8.66
C ASP A 72 -25.98 7.41 -8.49
N ARG A 73 -25.17 7.20 -7.45
CA ARG A 73 -24.00 8.04 -7.14
C ARG A 73 -22.83 7.80 -8.10
N TYR A 74 -22.82 6.66 -8.79
CA TYR A 74 -21.66 6.22 -9.56
C TYR A 74 -21.72 6.61 -11.04
N THR A 75 -22.90 6.95 -11.56
CA THR A 75 -23.05 7.56 -12.88
C THR A 75 -23.01 9.08 -12.77
N GLY A 76 -22.03 9.68 -13.46
CA GLY A 76 -21.79 11.11 -13.36
C GLY A 76 -20.66 11.54 -14.27
N SER A 77 -20.14 12.74 -14.01
CA SER A 77 -18.99 13.29 -14.71
C SER A 77 -18.00 13.87 -13.72
N GLU A 78 -16.74 13.87 -14.15
CA GLU A 78 -15.68 14.53 -13.43
C GLU A 78 -15.92 16.05 -13.30
N PHE A 79 -15.50 16.60 -12.17
CA PHE A 79 -15.56 18.02 -11.84
C PHE A 79 -14.19 18.54 -11.41
N THR A 80 -13.71 19.61 -12.06
CA THR A 80 -12.33 20.10 -11.89
C THR A 80 -12.21 21.30 -10.94
N GLY A 81 -13.32 21.71 -10.31
CA GLY A 81 -13.35 22.85 -9.40
C GLY A 81 -13.39 22.43 -7.93
N ARG A 82 -13.91 23.32 -7.09
CA ARG A 82 -14.29 23.04 -5.70
C ARG A 82 -15.55 22.16 -5.66
N ALA A 83 -15.35 20.87 -5.42
CA ALA A 83 -16.40 19.87 -5.56
C ALA A 83 -17.20 19.68 -4.26
N ASP A 84 -18.47 19.35 -4.39
CA ASP A 84 -19.30 18.91 -3.25
C ASP A 84 -19.17 17.40 -2.99
N LEU A 85 -18.86 16.63 -4.04
CA LEU A 85 -18.62 15.19 -4.00
C LEU A 85 -17.23 14.90 -4.55
N PHE A 86 -16.60 13.84 -4.06
CA PHE A 86 -15.45 13.24 -4.74
C PHE A 86 -15.77 11.82 -5.19
N ARG A 87 -14.98 11.34 -6.13
CA ARG A 87 -14.97 9.97 -6.57
C ARG A 87 -13.54 9.43 -6.48
N MET A 88 -13.41 8.27 -5.86
CA MET A 88 -12.20 7.47 -5.84
C MET A 88 -12.47 6.17 -6.61
N ASP A 89 -11.65 5.87 -7.61
CA ASP A 89 -11.63 4.58 -8.29
C ASP A 89 -10.28 3.91 -7.98
N ILE A 90 -10.30 2.66 -7.51
CA ILE A 90 -9.12 1.82 -7.28
C ILE A 90 -9.21 0.67 -8.28
N GLU A 91 -8.17 0.46 -9.06
CA GLU A 91 -8.09 -0.64 -10.02
C GLU A 91 -7.07 -1.66 -9.53
N VAL A 92 -7.46 -2.95 -9.50
CA VAL A 92 -6.61 -4.07 -9.11
C VAL A 92 -6.69 -5.20 -10.14
N ALA A 93 -5.60 -5.94 -10.34
CA ALA A 93 -5.56 -7.03 -11.32
C ALA A 93 -6.30 -8.29 -10.85
N GLY A 94 -7.05 -8.87 -11.79
CA GLY A 94 -7.84 -10.09 -11.59
C GLY A 94 -9.15 -9.87 -10.84
N VAL A 95 -9.85 -10.98 -10.57
CA VAL A 95 -11.04 -10.97 -9.71
C VAL A 95 -10.60 -10.84 -8.26
N VAL A 96 -11.08 -9.78 -7.62
CA VAL A 96 -10.86 -9.46 -6.21
C VAL A 96 -12.21 -9.11 -5.57
N CYS A 97 -12.51 -9.68 -4.42
CA CYS A 97 -13.83 -9.56 -3.78
C CYS A 97 -13.80 -8.64 -2.53
N PRO A 98 -14.98 -8.16 -2.06
CA PRO A 98 -15.06 -7.41 -0.81
C PRO A 98 -14.47 -8.16 0.40
N PRO A 99 -13.90 -7.47 1.40
CA PRO A 99 -13.37 -8.12 2.58
C PRO A 99 -14.47 -8.75 3.45
N GLY A 100 -14.24 -9.97 3.91
CA GLY A 100 -14.99 -10.57 5.02
C GLY A 100 -14.44 -10.15 6.40
N PRO A 101 -15.15 -10.47 7.49
CA PRO A 101 -14.71 -10.11 8.84
C PRO A 101 -13.51 -10.93 9.34
N LEU A 102 -12.61 -10.30 10.11
CA LEU A 102 -11.40 -10.92 10.66
C LEU A 102 -11.49 -11.36 12.13
N GLY A 103 -12.69 -11.67 12.62
CA GLY A 103 -12.83 -12.10 14.02
C GLY A 103 -12.74 -10.98 15.06
N LEU A 104 -12.64 -9.72 14.62
CA LEU A 104 -12.53 -8.53 15.48
C LEU A 104 -13.92 -8.11 15.98
N GLY A 105 -13.98 -7.40 17.11
CA GLY A 105 -15.25 -6.82 17.61
C GLY A 105 -16.38 -7.83 17.91
N GLY A 106 -16.06 -9.13 18.03
CA GLY A 106 -17.05 -10.21 18.22
C GLY A 106 -17.66 -10.76 16.93
N TYR A 107 -17.23 -10.30 15.74
CA TYR A 107 -17.58 -10.92 14.47
C TYR A 107 -16.87 -12.29 14.31
N PRO A 108 -17.38 -13.22 13.49
CA PRO A 108 -16.65 -14.44 13.15
C PRO A 108 -15.41 -14.13 12.29
N TYR A 109 -14.42 -15.01 12.34
CA TYR A 109 -13.31 -15.00 11.37
C TYR A 109 -13.76 -15.69 10.09
N ASP A 110 -14.00 -14.90 9.04
CA ASP A 110 -14.56 -15.33 7.76
C ASP A 110 -14.08 -14.40 6.63
N PRO A 111 -12.75 -14.25 6.41
CA PRO A 111 -12.21 -13.28 5.46
C PRO A 111 -12.67 -13.54 4.01
N HIS A 112 -12.86 -14.80 3.64
CA HIS A 112 -13.22 -15.26 2.30
C HIS A 112 -14.74 -15.33 2.07
N ARG A 113 -15.55 -14.67 2.91
CA ARG A 113 -17.01 -14.71 2.85
C ARG A 113 -17.57 -14.50 1.44
N PHE A 114 -16.97 -13.59 0.68
CA PHE A 114 -17.47 -13.14 -0.62
C PHE A 114 -16.62 -13.63 -1.80
N GLY A 115 -15.66 -14.55 -1.57
CA GLY A 115 -14.82 -15.12 -2.62
C GLY A 115 -13.39 -15.42 -2.18
N ASP A 116 -12.62 -16.03 -3.07
CA ASP A 116 -11.30 -16.59 -2.75
C ASP A 116 -10.18 -15.55 -2.62
N ARG A 117 -10.36 -14.33 -3.16
CA ARG A 117 -9.36 -13.24 -3.14
C ARG A 117 -9.93 -11.98 -2.49
N PRO A 118 -10.16 -11.97 -1.15
CA PRO A 118 -10.67 -10.81 -0.45
C PRO A 118 -9.61 -9.70 -0.39
N LEU A 119 -10.01 -8.47 -0.72
CA LEU A 119 -9.17 -7.28 -0.63
C LEU A 119 -9.16 -6.73 0.80
N PHE A 120 -7.99 -6.73 1.41
CA PHE A 120 -7.72 -5.98 2.63
C PHE A 120 -6.69 -4.89 2.35
N GLY A 121 -6.71 -3.80 3.10
CA GLY A 121 -5.75 -2.73 2.90
C GLY A 121 -6.23 -1.36 3.35
N PHE A 122 -5.37 -0.38 3.10
CA PHE A 122 -5.52 1.01 3.49
C PHE A 122 -5.09 1.90 2.33
N ILE A 123 -5.99 2.78 1.89
CA ILE A 123 -5.66 3.87 0.96
C ILE A 123 -5.74 5.17 1.75
N GLU A 124 -4.59 5.73 2.11
CA GLU A 124 -4.43 6.91 2.94
C GLU A 124 -4.45 8.18 2.10
N LEU A 125 -5.17 9.19 2.56
CA LEU A 125 -5.35 10.48 1.92
C LEU A 125 -4.72 11.58 2.78
N ASP A 126 -3.65 12.18 2.28
CA ASP A 126 -3.08 13.43 2.79
C ASP A 126 -3.78 14.58 2.07
N ILE A 127 -4.71 15.25 2.74
CA ILE A 127 -5.55 16.24 2.06
C ILE A 127 -4.97 17.65 2.12
N ASP A 128 -3.93 17.89 2.92
CA ASP A 128 -3.33 19.20 3.13
C ASP A 128 -1.86 19.32 2.70
N ASP A 129 -1.27 18.23 2.19
CA ASP A 129 0.11 18.08 1.73
C ASP A 129 1.11 18.43 2.84
N ARG A 130 0.82 18.01 4.07
CA ARG A 130 1.68 18.22 5.23
C ARG A 130 2.00 16.89 5.89
N LYS A 131 3.24 16.44 5.70
CA LYS A 131 3.75 15.29 6.45
C LYS A 131 3.53 15.39 7.96
N ASN A 132 3.58 16.58 8.55
CA ASN A 132 3.47 16.74 10.01
C ASN A 132 2.05 16.68 10.56
N SER A 133 1.00 16.74 9.73
CA SER A 133 -0.35 16.47 10.17
C SER A 133 -0.69 14.99 10.01
N GLY A 134 -1.75 14.55 10.66
CA GLY A 134 -2.29 13.22 10.39
C GLY A 134 -1.39 12.07 10.84
N GLY A 135 -1.87 10.87 10.54
CA GLY A 135 -1.27 9.63 11.00
C GLY A 135 -2.05 8.95 12.13
N GLU A 136 -1.52 7.83 12.59
CA GLU A 136 -2.21 6.87 13.45
C GLU A 136 -1.38 6.56 14.70
N PHE A 137 -2.01 6.27 15.83
CA PHE A 137 -1.28 5.80 17.01
C PHE A 137 -1.15 4.28 17.06
N MET A 138 -0.13 3.80 17.77
CA MET A 138 -0.03 2.37 18.09
C MET A 138 -1.25 1.90 18.90
N PRO A 139 -1.78 0.69 18.63
CA PRO A 139 -1.22 -0.34 17.74
C PRO A 139 -1.67 -0.24 16.28
N LEU A 140 -2.56 0.68 15.92
CA LEU A 140 -3.14 0.76 14.57
C LEU A 140 -2.11 1.19 13.52
N ALA A 141 -1.17 2.07 13.90
CA ALA A 141 -0.07 2.52 13.05
C ALA A 141 0.75 1.36 12.44
N ALA A 142 0.89 0.24 13.15
CA ALA A 142 1.62 -0.93 12.67
C ALA A 142 1.01 -1.59 11.41
N ASN A 143 -0.26 -1.29 11.10
CA ASN A 143 -0.94 -1.80 9.90
C ASN A 143 -1.02 -0.75 8.78
N ARG A 144 -0.41 0.42 8.96
CA ARG A 144 -0.43 1.53 8.00
C ARG A 144 0.73 1.43 7.00
N TYR A 145 0.68 2.26 5.97
CA TYR A 145 1.64 2.25 4.86
C TYR A 145 3.10 2.36 5.31
N LEU A 146 3.44 3.39 6.08
CA LEU A 146 4.83 3.63 6.53
C LEU A 146 5.39 2.52 7.43
N ALA A 147 4.52 1.75 8.10
CA ALA A 147 4.94 0.62 8.91
C ALA A 147 5.28 -0.64 8.09
N ASN A 148 4.85 -0.71 6.83
CA ASN A 148 4.89 -1.94 6.03
C ASN A 148 5.60 -1.80 4.69
N ILE A 149 5.79 -0.58 4.17
CA ILE A 149 6.47 -0.37 2.87
C ILE A 149 7.88 -0.98 2.84
N GLY A 150 8.64 -0.90 3.94
CA GLY A 150 9.98 -1.46 3.98
C GLY A 150 10.02 -2.98 3.83
N ARG A 151 8.91 -3.70 4.07
CA ARG A 151 8.81 -5.16 3.81
C ARG A 151 8.94 -5.49 2.33
N PHE A 152 8.68 -4.52 1.46
CA PHE A 152 8.75 -4.68 0.02
C PHE A 152 10.11 -4.30 -0.56
N GLY A 153 11.07 -3.90 0.28
CA GLY A 153 12.32 -3.32 -0.21
C GLY A 153 12.13 -1.96 -0.86
N LEU A 154 11.01 -1.29 -0.56
CA LEU A 154 10.61 -0.01 -1.12
C LEU A 154 10.83 1.10 -0.08
N SER A 155 11.22 2.28 -0.56
CA SER A 155 11.24 3.52 0.21
C SER A 155 10.25 4.52 -0.41
N PRO A 156 9.38 5.20 0.37
CA PRO A 156 8.54 6.23 -0.18
C PRO A 156 9.37 7.46 -0.52
N GLN A 157 9.08 8.13 -1.62
CA GLN A 157 9.85 9.28 -2.09
C GLN A 157 9.59 10.54 -1.25
N GLY A 158 10.58 11.42 -1.25
CA GLY A 158 10.45 12.76 -0.70
C GLY A 158 10.37 12.78 0.82
N SER A 159 9.58 13.69 1.38
CA SER A 159 9.77 14.09 2.79
C SER A 159 9.27 13.08 3.83
N ILE A 160 8.61 12.00 3.41
CA ILE A 160 8.11 10.94 4.30
C ILE A 160 9.03 9.70 4.33
N SER A 161 10.06 9.63 3.48
CA SER A 161 11.05 8.52 3.44
C SER A 161 11.65 8.25 4.81
N GLU A 162 12.12 9.30 5.47
CA GLU A 162 12.73 9.32 6.81
C GLU A 162 11.85 8.74 7.95
N ARG A 163 10.57 8.43 7.66
CA ARG A 163 9.60 7.94 8.63
C ARG A 163 9.17 6.50 8.42
N MET A 164 9.61 5.84 7.35
CA MET A 164 9.24 4.43 7.20
C MET A 164 9.93 3.56 8.24
N VAL A 165 9.26 2.48 8.65
CA VAL A 165 9.88 1.39 9.40
C VAL A 165 10.81 0.64 8.46
N ARG A 166 12.08 0.53 8.86
CA ARG A 166 13.13 -0.18 8.11
C ARG A 166 13.36 -1.58 8.68
N SER A 167 13.11 -1.78 9.97
CA SER A 167 13.17 -3.09 10.59
C SER A 167 12.17 -3.20 11.73
N ALA A 168 11.96 -4.40 12.25
CA ALA A 168 11.08 -4.57 13.39
C ALA A 168 11.53 -3.87 14.68
N GLU A 169 12.80 -3.47 14.77
CA GLU A 169 13.32 -2.71 15.91
C GLU A 169 12.77 -1.27 15.96
N ASP A 170 12.29 -0.75 14.82
CA ASP A 170 11.70 0.58 14.73
C ASP A 170 10.29 0.64 15.37
N PHE A 171 9.66 -0.51 15.64
CA PHE A 171 8.39 -0.56 16.38
C PHE A 171 8.58 -0.37 17.89
N ASP A 172 8.84 0.86 18.32
CA ASP A 172 9.12 1.16 19.74
C ASP A 172 7.95 1.79 20.51
N SER A 173 6.81 2.01 19.84
CA SER A 173 5.61 2.70 20.40
C SER A 173 5.90 4.10 20.96
N ASN A 174 7.03 4.69 20.58
CA ASN A 174 7.45 6.00 21.03
C ASN A 174 7.46 6.98 19.86
N PHE A 175 6.36 7.71 19.76
CA PHE A 175 6.12 8.74 18.77
C PHE A 175 7.21 9.83 18.63
N SER A 176 8.14 9.95 19.60
CA SER A 176 9.23 10.93 19.59
C SER A 176 10.56 10.39 19.05
N THR A 177 10.69 9.10 18.80
CA THR A 177 11.88 8.48 18.23
C THR A 177 11.72 8.30 16.72
N LEU A 178 12.85 8.32 16.01
CA LEU A 178 12.87 8.02 14.58
C LEU A 178 12.96 6.50 14.39
N PRO A 179 12.35 5.96 13.33
CA PRO A 179 11.47 6.65 12.39
C PRO A 179 10.08 6.94 13.00
N GLN A 180 9.51 8.12 12.72
CA GLN A 180 8.18 8.51 13.21
C GLN A 180 7.06 7.99 12.29
N PHE A 181 6.99 6.67 12.08
CA PHE A 181 6.08 6.05 11.11
C PHE A 181 4.60 6.26 11.43
N GLU A 182 4.29 6.58 12.69
CA GLU A 182 2.95 6.96 13.12
C GLU A 182 2.45 8.25 12.44
N ARG A 183 3.34 9.08 11.88
CA ARG A 183 3.02 10.36 11.24
C ARG A 183 3.04 10.23 9.72
N THR A 184 1.95 9.77 9.14
CA THR A 184 1.90 9.51 7.69
C THR A 184 1.64 10.75 6.85
N GLY A 185 1.16 11.86 7.43
CA GLY A 185 0.57 12.97 6.67
C GLY A 185 -0.92 12.77 6.37
N GLY A 186 -1.45 11.55 6.54
CA GLY A 186 -2.82 11.23 6.16
C GLY A 186 -3.87 11.61 7.20
N GLU A 187 -4.96 12.23 6.76
CA GLU A 187 -6.12 12.52 7.63
C GLU A 187 -7.27 11.55 7.45
N PHE A 188 -7.41 10.98 6.25
CA PHE A 188 -8.48 10.04 5.92
C PHE A 188 -7.92 8.77 5.32
N THR A 189 -8.67 7.68 5.44
CA THR A 189 -8.27 6.39 4.89
C THR A 189 -9.50 5.64 4.40
N LEU A 190 -9.39 5.02 3.22
CA LEU A 190 -10.24 3.88 2.87
C LEU A 190 -9.67 2.65 3.57
N ALA A 191 -10.28 2.23 4.67
CA ALA A 191 -9.90 1.08 5.47
C ALA A 191 -10.74 -0.16 5.10
N LEU A 192 -10.13 -1.09 4.36
CA LEU A 192 -10.67 -2.42 4.09
C LEU A 192 -10.15 -3.41 5.12
N CYS A 193 -10.24 -3.08 6.41
CA CYS A 193 -9.54 -3.80 7.49
C CYS A 193 -10.23 -5.09 7.96
N GLY A 194 -11.43 -5.41 7.47
CA GLY A 194 -12.22 -6.53 7.99
C GLY A 194 -12.67 -6.38 9.44
N CYS A 195 -12.58 -5.18 10.01
CA CYS A 195 -12.97 -4.88 11.39
C CYS A 195 -14.49 -4.97 11.60
N PHE A 196 -15.26 -4.79 10.53
CA PHE A 196 -16.72 -4.87 10.53
C PHE A 196 -17.18 -5.83 9.43
N ALA A 197 -18.27 -6.56 9.68
CA ALA A 197 -18.93 -7.32 8.63
C ALA A 197 -19.69 -6.38 7.69
N PRO A 198 -19.32 -6.28 6.40
CA PRO A 198 -20.08 -5.44 5.48
C PRO A 198 -21.43 -6.07 5.15
N THR A 199 -22.38 -5.21 4.77
CA THR A 199 -23.71 -5.61 4.31
C THR A 199 -23.76 -5.49 2.80
N VAL A 200 -24.17 -6.55 2.11
CA VAL A 200 -24.40 -6.48 0.66
C VAL A 200 -25.70 -5.71 0.40
N VAL A 201 -25.60 -4.63 -0.36
CA VAL A 201 -26.73 -3.77 -0.75
C VAL A 201 -27.31 -4.21 -2.09
N SER A 202 -26.45 -4.62 -3.01
CA SER A 202 -26.84 -5.10 -4.33
C SER A 202 -25.82 -6.10 -4.87
N GLU A 203 -26.31 -7.19 -5.46
CA GLU A 203 -25.54 -8.18 -6.21
C GLU A 203 -26.04 -8.20 -7.65
N GLY A 204 -25.14 -7.97 -8.60
CA GLY A 204 -25.38 -8.17 -10.02
C GLY A 204 -24.60 -9.38 -10.51
N GLY A 205 -25.19 -10.17 -11.41
CA GLY A 205 -24.64 -11.46 -11.81
C GLY A 205 -25.61 -12.58 -11.46
N ASP A 206 -25.14 -13.65 -10.85
CA ASP A 206 -25.96 -14.82 -10.54
C ASP A 206 -26.56 -14.84 -9.11
N GLN A 207 -26.08 -13.95 -8.23
CA GLN A 207 -26.58 -13.71 -6.86
C GLN A 207 -26.43 -14.93 -5.94
N ASP A 208 -25.32 -15.66 -6.06
CA ASP A 208 -25.03 -16.81 -5.20
C ASP A 208 -24.32 -16.44 -3.87
N GLY A 209 -23.99 -15.16 -3.68
CA GLY A 209 -23.27 -14.65 -2.53
C GLY A 209 -21.75 -14.73 -2.64
N ILE A 210 -21.20 -15.04 -3.82
CA ILE A 210 -19.78 -15.02 -4.16
C ILE A 210 -19.54 -14.01 -5.28
N PHE A 211 -18.56 -13.12 -5.12
CA PHE A 211 -18.22 -12.15 -6.15
C PHE A 211 -17.35 -12.80 -7.24
N GLU A 212 -17.87 -12.85 -8.45
CA GLU A 212 -17.23 -13.51 -9.58
C GLU A 212 -16.88 -12.56 -10.75
N ALA A 213 -16.22 -13.11 -11.78
CA ALA A 213 -15.84 -12.36 -12.97
C ALA A 213 -17.07 -11.85 -13.76
N GLY A 214 -17.11 -10.56 -14.06
CA GLY A 214 -18.20 -9.91 -14.79
C GLY A 214 -19.31 -9.36 -13.91
N GLU A 215 -19.19 -9.52 -12.59
CA GLU A 215 -20.20 -9.07 -11.65
C GLU A 215 -20.04 -7.60 -11.23
N THR A 216 -21.12 -7.05 -10.70
CA THR A 216 -21.14 -5.70 -10.10
C THR A 216 -21.87 -5.76 -8.78
N TRP A 217 -21.18 -5.42 -7.70
CA TRP A 217 -21.71 -5.46 -6.35
C TRP A 217 -21.65 -4.09 -5.71
N ILE A 218 -22.59 -3.82 -4.81
CA ILE A 218 -22.54 -2.67 -3.89
C ILE A 218 -22.57 -3.23 -2.48
N VAL A 219 -21.52 -2.93 -1.71
CA VAL A 219 -21.40 -3.32 -0.30
C VAL A 219 -21.36 -2.07 0.57
N ARG A 220 -22.01 -2.13 1.73
CA ARG A 220 -22.05 -1.05 2.71
C ARG A 220 -21.30 -1.44 3.98
N GLY A 221 -20.44 -0.55 4.45
CA GLY A 221 -19.63 -0.77 5.64
C GLY A 221 -18.99 0.53 6.10
N ARG A 222 -18.26 0.47 7.23
CA ARG A 222 -17.42 1.57 7.72
C ARG A 222 -16.05 1.48 7.05
N PHE A 223 -16.03 1.77 5.76
CA PHE A 223 -14.83 1.62 4.94
C PHE A 223 -14.04 2.91 4.81
N PHE A 224 -14.65 4.07 5.08
CA PHE A 224 -13.99 5.36 4.95
C PHE A 224 -14.02 6.06 6.30
N GLU A 225 -12.84 6.31 6.85
CA GLU A 225 -12.68 6.86 8.19
C GLU A 225 -11.67 8.01 8.19
N ARG A 226 -11.79 8.88 9.18
CA ARG A 226 -10.72 9.78 9.61
C ARG A 226 -9.81 8.95 10.51
N PHE A 227 -8.50 9.17 10.45
CA PHE A 227 -7.55 8.46 11.30
C PHE A 227 -7.97 8.49 12.78
N GLN A 228 -7.82 7.34 13.46
CA GLN A 228 -8.40 7.16 14.80
C GLN A 228 -7.61 7.92 15.87
N ALA A 229 -6.34 8.26 15.60
CA ALA A 229 -5.53 9.11 16.47
C ALA A 229 -6.20 10.43 16.85
N PHE A 230 -7.13 10.95 16.04
CA PHE A 230 -7.86 12.19 16.34
C PHE A 230 -9.04 12.02 17.32
N GLU A 231 -9.46 10.78 17.61
CA GLU A 231 -10.57 10.47 18.53
C GLU A 231 -10.52 11.28 19.84
N PRO A 232 -9.38 11.39 20.56
CA PRO A 232 -9.36 12.01 21.89
C PRO A 232 -9.66 13.51 21.90
N ALA A 233 -9.50 14.21 20.78
CA ALA A 233 -9.84 15.64 20.64
C ALA A 233 -11.16 15.88 19.90
N SER A 234 -11.85 14.82 19.49
CA SER A 234 -13.06 14.90 18.69
C SER A 234 -14.33 14.96 19.55
N ALA A 235 -15.30 15.72 19.08
CA ALA A 235 -16.65 15.78 19.64
C ALA A 235 -17.71 15.10 18.76
N LEU A 236 -17.28 14.39 17.71
CA LEU A 236 -18.16 13.65 16.81
C LEU A 236 -18.90 12.51 17.53
N PHE A 237 -20.13 12.24 17.11
CA PHE A 237 -20.92 11.13 17.65
C PHE A 237 -21.75 10.43 16.57
N GLY A 238 -22.04 9.15 16.80
CA GLY A 238 -22.75 8.30 15.82
C GLY A 238 -21.83 7.40 14.98
N GLY A 239 -20.52 7.57 15.13
CA GLY A 239 -19.50 6.64 14.63
C GLY A 239 -19.53 5.27 15.31
N SER A 240 -18.54 4.40 15.08
CA SER A 240 -18.44 3.14 15.82
C SER A 240 -18.16 3.35 17.30
N ASP A 241 -17.51 4.46 17.64
CA ASP A 241 -17.34 4.97 19.00
C ASP A 241 -17.49 6.51 19.01
N PHE A 242 -17.51 7.11 20.20
CA PHE A 242 -17.48 8.55 20.37
C PHE A 242 -16.14 9.12 19.89
N GLY A 243 -16.17 10.25 19.17
CA GLY A 243 -14.98 10.89 18.61
C GLY A 243 -14.48 10.30 17.29
N LEU A 244 -14.99 9.14 16.87
CA LEU A 244 -14.64 8.53 15.58
C LEU A 244 -15.51 9.07 14.45
N TRP A 245 -14.86 9.44 13.34
CA TRP A 245 -15.52 9.71 12.07
C TRP A 245 -15.31 8.53 11.13
N ASP A 246 -16.30 7.66 11.02
CA ASP A 246 -16.21 6.40 10.28
C ASP A 246 -17.56 5.98 9.65
N PRO A 247 -18.24 6.88 8.91
CA PRO A 247 -19.62 6.67 8.47
C PRO A 247 -19.84 5.37 7.70
N MET A 248 -21.09 4.92 7.66
CA MET A 248 -21.49 3.83 6.76
C MET A 248 -21.49 4.33 5.32
N VAL A 249 -20.51 3.89 4.53
CA VAL A 249 -20.36 4.25 3.11
C VAL A 249 -20.66 3.05 2.20
N GLU A 250 -20.94 3.33 0.93
CA GLU A 250 -21.19 2.31 -0.09
C GLU A 250 -20.03 2.23 -1.08
N LEU A 251 -19.41 1.06 -1.17
CA LEU A 251 -18.40 0.74 -2.18
C LEU A 251 -19.02 -0.09 -3.29
N ARG A 252 -18.69 0.25 -4.53
CA ARG A 252 -19.06 -0.55 -5.71
C ARG A 252 -17.86 -1.33 -6.20
N PHE A 253 -17.99 -2.64 -6.28
CA PHE A 253 -17.02 -3.56 -6.89
C PHE A 253 -17.53 -3.94 -8.29
N VAL A 254 -16.69 -3.80 -9.32
CA VAL A 254 -17.00 -4.18 -10.69
C VAL A 254 -15.83 -4.96 -11.25
N HIS A 255 -16.03 -6.17 -11.73
CA HIS A 255 -14.97 -6.90 -12.44
C HIS A 255 -15.23 -6.92 -13.95
N ASP A 256 -14.29 -6.39 -14.73
CA ASP A 256 -14.33 -6.46 -16.20
C ASP A 256 -13.56 -7.68 -16.73
N ILE A 257 -14.28 -8.60 -17.38
CA ILE A 257 -13.71 -9.84 -17.94
C ILE A 257 -12.70 -9.56 -19.07
N GLY A 258 -12.86 -8.44 -19.79
CA GLY A 258 -12.06 -8.13 -20.96
C GLY A 258 -10.65 -7.69 -20.60
N SER A 259 -10.52 -6.86 -19.57
CA SER A 259 -9.24 -6.42 -19.01
C SER A 259 -8.73 -7.29 -17.87
N ASP A 260 -9.57 -8.16 -17.29
CA ASP A 260 -9.29 -8.90 -16.05
C ASP A 260 -8.89 -7.94 -14.91
N VAL A 261 -9.73 -6.93 -14.68
CA VAL A 261 -9.51 -5.88 -13.66
C VAL A 261 -10.76 -5.73 -12.83
N THR A 262 -10.58 -5.68 -11.50
CA THR A 262 -11.63 -5.24 -10.58
C THR A 262 -11.45 -3.75 -10.27
N THR A 263 -12.49 -2.96 -10.49
CA THR A 263 -12.57 -1.55 -10.06
C THR A 263 -13.41 -1.44 -8.78
N ILE A 264 -12.85 -0.84 -7.74
CA ILE A 264 -13.52 -0.47 -6.50
C ILE A 264 -13.79 1.03 -6.54
N THR A 265 -15.06 1.44 -6.51
CA THR A 265 -15.45 2.86 -6.54
C THR A 265 -16.06 3.30 -5.21
N LEU A 266 -15.52 4.39 -4.64
CA LEU A 266 -16.16 5.19 -3.59
C LEU A 266 -16.65 6.52 -4.19
N VAL A 267 -17.88 6.92 -3.86
CA VAL A 267 -18.37 8.29 -4.10
C VAL A 267 -18.91 8.82 -2.77
N GLU A 268 -18.28 9.88 -2.27
CA GLU A 268 -18.54 10.41 -0.93
C GLU A 268 -18.58 11.94 -0.92
N ALA A 269 -19.23 12.49 0.11
CA ALA A 269 -19.44 13.91 0.26
C ALA A 269 -18.21 14.62 0.83
N ILE A 270 -17.75 15.65 0.11
CA ILE A 270 -16.79 16.61 0.66
C ILE A 270 -17.52 17.59 1.59
N THR A 271 -18.65 18.13 1.12
CA THR A 271 -19.43 19.16 1.82
C THR A 271 -20.80 18.61 2.28
N ASN A 272 -21.47 19.29 3.22
CA ASN A 272 -22.85 18.93 3.58
C ASN A 272 -23.86 19.16 2.44
N VAL A 273 -23.53 20.01 1.46
CA VAL A 273 -24.31 20.09 0.20
C VAL A 273 -24.20 18.78 -0.56
N GLY A 274 -22.98 18.23 -0.69
CA GLY A 274 -22.74 16.90 -1.24
C GLY A 274 -23.48 15.80 -0.48
N ALA A 275 -23.47 15.85 0.86
CA ALA A 275 -24.19 14.88 1.69
C ALA A 275 -25.71 14.96 1.47
N GLY A 276 -26.26 16.17 1.29
CA GLY A 276 -27.64 16.38 0.85
C GLY A 276 -27.93 15.75 -0.51
N LEU A 277 -27.01 15.88 -1.48
CA LEU A 277 -27.15 15.25 -2.80
C LEU A 277 -27.18 13.71 -2.70
N LEU A 278 -26.26 13.10 -1.93
CA LEU A 278 -26.20 11.64 -1.74
C LEU A 278 -27.42 11.06 -1.01
N THR A 279 -28.10 11.86 -0.19
CA THR A 279 -29.31 11.43 0.53
C THR A 279 -30.61 11.83 -0.16
N GLY A 280 -30.54 12.69 -1.17
CA GLY A 280 -31.72 13.28 -1.81
C GLY A 280 -32.49 14.24 -0.90
N GLN A 281 -31.80 14.82 0.09
CA GLN A 281 -32.36 15.73 1.10
C GLN A 281 -31.69 17.10 1.05
N ALA A 282 -32.24 18.08 1.79
CA ALA A 282 -31.55 19.34 2.00
C ALA A 282 -30.30 19.14 2.87
N ALA A 283 -29.25 19.90 2.59
CA ALA A 283 -28.02 19.90 3.37
C ALA A 283 -28.30 20.20 4.86
N GLN A 284 -27.78 19.35 5.75
CA GLN A 284 -27.77 19.59 7.19
C GLN A 284 -26.62 20.54 7.58
N PRO A 285 -26.72 21.27 8.70
CA PRO A 285 -25.58 22.02 9.24
C PRO A 285 -24.43 21.08 9.64
N LEU A 286 -23.23 21.63 9.83
CA LEU A 286 -22.14 20.96 10.54
C LEU A 286 -22.56 20.91 12.02
N ASP A 287 -22.90 19.72 12.51
CA ASP A 287 -23.50 19.52 13.84
C ASP A 287 -22.87 18.35 14.63
N LEU A 288 -21.79 17.79 14.10
CA LEU A 288 -20.97 16.72 14.67
C LEU A 288 -21.67 15.35 14.71
N SER A 289 -22.84 15.22 14.07
CA SER A 289 -23.65 14.01 14.09
C SER A 289 -23.39 13.15 12.87
N LEU A 290 -22.89 11.93 13.06
CA LEU A 290 -22.86 10.91 12.00
C LEU A 290 -24.22 10.20 11.79
N LEU A 291 -25.26 10.57 12.55
CA LEU A 291 -26.58 9.92 12.51
C LEU A 291 -27.53 10.47 11.42
N ASN A 292 -27.15 11.55 10.73
CA ASN A 292 -27.97 12.22 9.71
C ASN A 292 -27.27 12.23 8.33
N GLN A 293 -26.46 13.24 8.06
CA GLN A 293 -25.67 13.42 6.84
C GLN A 293 -24.22 13.56 7.26
N THR A 294 -23.31 12.92 6.55
CA THR A 294 -21.88 12.98 6.86
C THR A 294 -21.11 13.55 5.69
N SER A 295 -20.05 14.29 5.99
CA SER A 295 -19.12 14.80 4.98
C SER A 295 -17.71 14.92 5.56
N ILE A 296 -16.71 14.99 4.68
CA ILE A 296 -15.33 15.31 5.07
C ILE A 296 -15.26 16.66 5.79
N PHE A 297 -16.08 17.65 5.39
CA PHE A 297 -16.13 18.96 6.03
C PHE A 297 -16.51 18.89 7.50
N GLU A 298 -17.39 17.98 7.88
CA GLU A 298 -17.76 17.77 9.28
C GLU A 298 -16.62 17.18 10.09
N ALA A 299 -15.90 16.21 9.52
CA ALA A 299 -14.70 15.65 10.13
C ALA A 299 -13.57 16.69 10.28
N LEU A 300 -13.44 17.58 9.29
CA LEU A 300 -12.43 18.64 9.30
C LEU A 300 -12.79 19.80 10.22
N ASP A 301 -14.06 20.19 10.31
CA ASP A 301 -14.50 21.25 11.24
C ASP A 301 -14.25 20.85 12.69
N ASP A 302 -14.54 19.58 13.00
CA ASP A 302 -14.20 18.94 14.27
C ASP A 302 -12.68 18.90 14.51
N LEU A 303 -11.89 18.48 13.52
CA LEU A 303 -10.41 18.45 13.62
C LEU A 303 -9.81 19.84 13.88
N ILE A 304 -10.24 20.85 13.10
CA ILE A 304 -9.77 22.24 13.23
C ILE A 304 -10.13 22.80 14.61
N SER A 305 -11.33 22.50 15.10
CA SER A 305 -11.77 22.92 16.43
C SER A 305 -11.06 22.15 17.55
N GLY A 306 -10.81 20.86 17.36
CA GLY A 306 -10.13 19.98 18.31
C GLY A 306 -8.64 20.29 18.47
N ALA A 307 -7.98 20.78 17.40
CA ALA A 307 -6.57 21.16 17.41
C ALA A 307 -6.23 22.18 18.52
N ASP A 308 -7.14 23.11 18.85
CA ASP A 308 -6.94 24.09 19.92
C ASP A 308 -6.80 23.46 21.33
N PHE A 309 -7.24 22.21 21.49
CA PHE A 309 -7.28 21.49 22.76
C PHE A 309 -6.35 20.27 22.79
N ALA A 310 -5.70 19.96 21.67
CA ALA A 310 -4.79 18.84 21.56
C ALA A 310 -3.57 18.99 22.48
N THR A 311 -3.09 17.88 23.04
CA THR A 311 -1.90 17.85 23.90
C THR A 311 -1.09 16.58 23.67
N GLY A 312 0.19 16.61 24.02
CA GLY A 312 1.06 15.43 23.95
C GLY A 312 1.32 15.00 22.51
N GLN A 313 1.20 13.70 22.22
CA GLN A 313 1.37 13.17 20.86
C GLN A 313 0.30 13.69 19.90
N LEU A 314 -0.89 14.01 20.39
CA LEU A 314 -1.97 14.51 19.55
C LEU A 314 -1.70 15.91 19.00
N SER A 315 -1.06 16.81 19.79
CA SER A 315 -0.66 18.12 19.29
C SER A 315 0.33 17.99 18.13
N GLU A 316 1.24 17.01 18.17
CA GLU A 316 2.24 16.82 17.10
C GLU A 316 1.64 16.49 15.71
N ILE A 317 0.39 16.00 15.65
CA ILE A 317 -0.33 15.69 14.39
C ILE A 317 -1.52 16.62 14.11
N THR A 318 -1.83 17.53 15.04
CA THR A 318 -2.98 18.45 14.93
C THR A 318 -2.58 19.93 14.95
N ASP A 319 -1.38 20.29 15.42
CA ASP A 319 -0.97 21.69 15.58
C ASP A 319 -1.10 22.50 14.27
N ASP A 320 -0.78 21.87 13.14
CA ASP A 320 -0.87 22.49 11.81
C ASP A 320 -2.33 22.69 11.33
N TRP A 321 -3.34 22.14 12.01
CA TRP A 321 -4.77 22.30 11.68
C TRP A 321 -5.39 23.58 12.25
N GLN A 322 -4.74 24.25 13.20
CA GLN A 322 -5.29 25.44 13.85
C GLN A 322 -5.57 26.57 12.85
N GLY A 323 -6.82 27.03 12.80
CA GLY A 323 -7.24 28.17 11.97
C GLY A 323 -7.28 27.92 10.46
N ARG A 324 -7.18 26.65 10.03
CA ARG A 324 -7.38 26.26 8.63
C ARG A 324 -8.82 26.53 8.18
N LYS A 325 -9.04 26.52 6.87
CA LYS A 325 -10.36 26.77 6.26
C LYS A 325 -10.80 25.55 5.47
N LEU A 326 -12.01 25.08 5.75
CA LEU A 326 -12.61 23.92 5.08
C LEU A 326 -12.56 24.01 3.54
N ASP A 327 -12.82 25.21 3.01
CA ASP A 327 -12.84 25.52 1.57
C ASP A 327 -11.53 25.25 0.82
N ASP A 328 -10.41 25.12 1.52
CA ASP A 328 -9.11 24.84 0.92
C ASP A 328 -8.98 23.37 0.52
N TYR A 329 -9.84 22.49 1.05
CA TYR A 329 -9.78 21.04 0.87
C TYR A 329 -10.78 20.48 -0.14
N GLN A 330 -11.49 21.32 -0.93
CA GLN A 330 -12.52 20.84 -1.89
C GLN A 330 -11.96 20.38 -3.24
N ARG A 331 -10.68 20.02 -3.32
CA ARG A 331 -10.01 19.67 -4.58
C ARG A 331 -9.33 18.31 -4.47
N PRO A 332 -10.09 17.21 -4.66
CA PRO A 332 -9.57 15.86 -4.45
C PRO A 332 -8.35 15.50 -5.32
N ARG A 333 -8.19 16.12 -6.49
CA ARG A 333 -7.01 15.89 -7.34
C ARG A 333 -5.70 16.45 -6.78
N GLU A 334 -5.78 17.28 -5.73
CA GLU A 334 -4.65 17.87 -5.04
C GLU A 334 -4.27 17.09 -3.76
N TRP A 335 -5.09 16.12 -3.33
CA TRP A 335 -4.78 15.29 -2.16
C TRP A 335 -3.70 14.25 -2.51
N GLY A 336 -2.77 14.00 -1.60
CA GLY A 336 -1.83 12.89 -1.66
C GLY A 336 -2.51 11.54 -1.44
N VAL A 337 -1.92 10.48 -2.00
CA VAL A 337 -2.42 9.11 -1.87
C VAL A 337 -1.24 8.18 -1.60
N ASN A 338 -1.34 7.41 -0.51
CA ASN A 338 -0.53 6.23 -0.27
C ASN A 338 -1.46 5.01 -0.13
N ALA A 339 -0.96 3.83 -0.41
CA ALA A 339 -1.71 2.60 -0.57
C ALA A 339 -0.89 1.43 -0.02
N LEU A 340 -1.56 0.58 0.74
CA LEU A 340 -1.07 -0.72 1.18
C LEU A 340 -2.21 -1.70 1.01
N ILE A 341 -2.04 -2.71 0.15
CA ILE A 341 -3.07 -3.71 -0.09
C ILE A 341 -2.54 -5.13 0.10
N GLY A 342 -3.47 -6.03 0.35
CA GLY A 342 -3.15 -7.43 0.64
C GLY A 342 -4.39 -8.28 0.78
N THR A 343 -4.18 -9.45 1.36
CA THR A 343 -5.23 -10.41 1.69
C THR A 343 -5.19 -10.79 3.18
N ALA A 344 -6.02 -11.75 3.56
CA ALA A 344 -5.97 -12.36 4.89
C ALA A 344 -5.71 -13.87 4.78
N TYR A 345 -5.29 -14.47 5.89
CA TYR A 345 -5.09 -15.90 6.00
C TYR A 345 -6.42 -16.67 6.02
N ILE A 346 -6.41 -17.95 5.62
CA ILE A 346 -7.59 -18.81 5.71
C ILE A 346 -7.98 -19.07 7.18
N THR A 347 -6.97 -19.13 8.05
CA THR A 347 -7.15 -19.35 9.49
C THR A 347 -6.49 -18.21 10.26
N PRO A 348 -7.04 -17.80 11.43
CA PRO A 348 -6.41 -16.77 12.26
C PRO A 348 -4.95 -17.09 12.55
N GLN A 349 -4.06 -16.13 12.34
CA GLN A 349 -2.65 -16.23 12.69
C GLN A 349 -2.34 -15.41 13.95
N PRO A 350 -1.48 -15.91 14.86
CA PRO A 350 -1.09 -15.16 16.04
C PRO A 350 -0.37 -13.86 15.67
N GLY A 351 -0.93 -12.72 16.06
CA GLY A 351 -0.30 -11.40 15.82
C GLY A 351 -0.33 -10.92 14.36
N ALA A 352 -0.99 -11.65 13.45
CA ALA A 352 -1.01 -11.34 12.04
C ALA A 352 -2.43 -11.42 11.47
N LEU A 353 -2.92 -10.28 10.99
CA LEU A 353 -4.24 -10.15 10.38
C LEU A 353 -4.16 -10.27 8.86
N PHE A 354 -3.07 -9.77 8.28
CA PHE A 354 -2.94 -9.54 6.84
C PHE A 354 -1.69 -10.21 6.28
N ALA A 355 -1.74 -10.58 5.01
CA ALA A 355 -0.56 -10.80 4.20
C ALA A 355 -0.56 -9.75 3.10
N TRP A 356 0.41 -8.83 3.12
CA TRP A 356 0.49 -7.73 2.19
C TRP A 356 0.94 -8.25 0.82
N THR A 357 0.47 -7.62 -0.24
CA THR A 357 0.81 -8.02 -1.61
C THR A 357 1.31 -6.87 -2.43
N ASP A 358 0.96 -5.64 -2.07
CA ASP A 358 1.35 -4.48 -2.84
C ASP A 358 1.32 -3.18 -2.07
N THR A 359 2.04 -2.19 -2.59
CA THR A 359 2.07 -0.81 -2.11
C THR A 359 1.94 0.18 -3.28
N GLY A 360 1.61 1.44 -2.95
CA GLY A 360 1.65 2.55 -3.89
C GLY A 360 1.64 3.86 -3.08
N PHE A 361 2.10 5.01 -3.54
CA PHE A 361 2.75 5.33 -4.81
C PHE A 361 3.96 6.21 -4.52
N TYR A 362 4.73 6.54 -5.58
CA TYR A 362 5.97 7.31 -5.46
C TYR A 362 6.97 6.60 -4.56
N GLU A 363 7.34 5.40 -4.97
CA GLU A 363 8.22 4.53 -4.22
C GLU A 363 9.47 4.24 -5.04
N THR A 364 10.56 3.96 -4.34
CA THR A 364 11.84 3.62 -4.95
C THR A 364 12.30 2.28 -4.39
N TYR A 365 12.32 1.25 -5.23
CA TYR A 365 12.80 -0.07 -4.87
C TYR A 365 14.32 -0.06 -4.71
N GLY A 366 14.81 -0.56 -3.58
CA GLY A 366 16.24 -0.64 -3.29
C GLY A 366 16.91 0.68 -2.89
N ASP A 367 16.15 1.76 -2.65
CA ASP A 367 16.69 2.93 -1.94
C ASP A 367 16.77 2.60 -0.45
N LEU A 368 17.98 2.30 0.01
CA LEU A 368 18.26 1.92 1.38
C LEU A 368 18.78 3.09 2.22
N ASN A 369 19.03 4.25 1.61
CA ASN A 369 19.68 5.38 2.25
C ASN A 369 18.85 6.69 2.28
N ASP A 370 17.62 6.66 1.79
CA ASP A 370 16.64 7.76 1.73
C ASP A 370 17.12 8.97 0.90
N ASP A 371 17.88 8.74 -0.17
CA ASP A 371 18.31 9.81 -1.09
C ASP A 371 17.49 9.87 -2.40
N ASP A 372 16.38 9.12 -2.46
CA ASP A 372 15.49 8.96 -3.61
C ASP A 372 16.21 8.37 -4.85
N LEU A 373 17.39 7.77 -4.66
CA LEU A 373 18.22 7.20 -5.73
C LEU A 373 18.64 5.77 -5.38
N VAL A 374 18.73 4.95 -6.42
CA VAL A 374 19.24 3.57 -6.32
C VAL A 374 20.65 3.55 -6.86
N THR A 375 21.65 3.44 -5.98
CA THR A 375 23.07 3.59 -6.31
C THR A 375 23.94 2.51 -5.67
N GLU A 376 25.26 2.57 -5.91
CA GLU A 376 26.23 1.71 -5.23
C GLU A 376 26.26 1.93 -3.70
N LEU A 377 25.80 3.09 -3.21
CA LEU A 377 25.69 3.35 -1.78
C LEU A 377 24.66 2.43 -1.12
N ASP A 378 23.55 2.12 -1.79
CA ASP A 378 22.53 1.20 -1.29
C ASP A 378 23.04 -0.23 -1.23
N SER A 379 23.74 -0.67 -2.28
CA SER A 379 24.47 -1.95 -2.27
C SER A 379 25.48 -2.05 -1.12
N LEU A 380 26.10 -0.93 -0.73
CA LEU A 380 27.04 -0.89 0.38
C LEU A 380 26.31 -0.98 1.74
N VAL A 381 25.06 -0.53 1.85
CA VAL A 381 24.23 -0.73 3.06
C VAL A 381 24.05 -2.22 3.35
N ILE A 382 23.71 -3.03 2.33
CA ILE A 382 23.58 -4.50 2.46
C ILE A 382 24.93 -5.13 2.82
N THR A 383 26.00 -4.74 2.13
CA THR A 383 27.34 -5.32 2.39
C THR A 383 27.80 -5.04 3.83
N ASN A 384 27.61 -3.80 4.30
CA ASN A 384 27.96 -3.42 5.66
C ASN A 384 27.13 -4.17 6.70
N ALA A 385 25.84 -4.39 6.42
CA ALA A 385 24.95 -5.17 7.27
C ALA A 385 25.44 -6.60 7.47
N ILE A 386 25.74 -7.29 6.37
CA ILE A 386 26.28 -8.65 6.41
C ILE A 386 27.59 -8.65 7.22
N GLU A 387 28.53 -7.74 6.92
CA GLU A 387 29.81 -7.69 7.63
C GLU A 387 29.68 -7.38 9.14
N SER A 388 28.66 -6.62 9.56
CA SER A 388 28.46 -6.24 10.96
C SER A 388 27.60 -7.21 11.77
N ASP A 389 26.62 -7.84 11.12
CA ASP A 389 25.53 -8.54 11.78
C ASP A 389 25.66 -10.07 11.67
N ASP A 390 26.36 -10.60 10.66
CA ASP A 390 26.60 -12.04 10.42
C ASP A 390 27.35 -12.72 11.58
N GLY A 391 26.72 -13.73 12.20
CA GLY A 391 27.17 -14.38 13.44
C GLY A 391 26.98 -13.53 14.72
N GLY A 392 26.28 -12.41 14.62
CA GLY A 392 25.99 -11.46 15.69
C GLY A 392 24.78 -11.85 16.55
N TRP A 393 24.17 -10.86 17.20
CA TRP A 393 22.94 -11.03 17.98
C TRP A 393 21.67 -10.74 17.18
N SER A 394 21.82 -10.00 16.08
CA SER A 394 20.78 -9.68 15.09
C SER A 394 20.59 -10.78 14.05
N ASP A 395 21.57 -11.68 13.93
CA ASP A 395 21.51 -12.89 13.10
C ASP A 395 20.90 -14.06 13.89
N ASP A 396 19.72 -14.53 13.48
CA ASP A 396 18.92 -15.53 14.19
C ASP A 396 19.64 -16.88 14.31
N ASP A 397 20.46 -17.26 13.33
CA ASP A 397 21.19 -18.52 13.36
C ASP A 397 22.54 -18.40 14.13
N GLY A 398 23.07 -17.18 14.26
CA GLY A 398 24.30 -16.85 14.97
C GLY A 398 25.55 -17.49 14.36
N VAL A 399 25.53 -17.81 13.07
CA VAL A 399 26.60 -18.48 12.34
C VAL A 399 27.19 -17.55 11.30
N VAL A 400 28.48 -17.23 11.45
CA VAL A 400 29.24 -16.50 10.41
C VAL A 400 29.27 -17.29 9.09
N ASN A 401 28.39 -16.93 8.15
CA ASN A 401 28.19 -17.66 6.89
C ASN A 401 27.97 -16.73 5.67
N GLY A 402 28.09 -15.41 5.84
CA GLY A 402 27.85 -14.41 4.81
C GLY A 402 26.37 -14.04 4.62
N ARG A 403 25.51 -14.42 5.57
CA ARG A 403 24.06 -14.20 5.55
C ARG A 403 23.62 -13.76 6.94
N VAL A 404 22.53 -12.99 7.01
CA VAL A 404 21.94 -12.57 8.29
C VAL A 404 20.50 -13.05 8.31
N ALA A 405 20.23 -14.10 9.09
CA ALA A 405 18.88 -14.64 9.22
C ALA A 405 18.02 -13.69 10.08
N ILE A 406 16.85 -13.27 9.58
CA ILE A 406 15.98 -12.33 10.31
C ILE A 406 15.22 -13.09 11.41
N PRO A 407 15.38 -12.72 12.69
CA PRO A 407 14.72 -13.42 13.79
C PRO A 407 13.21 -13.22 13.75
N ASN A 408 12.46 -14.32 13.86
CA ASN A 408 10.99 -14.29 13.80
C ASN A 408 10.47 -13.60 12.52
N PHE A 409 11.01 -14.01 11.37
CA PHE A 409 10.56 -13.54 10.06
C PHE A 409 9.05 -13.65 9.87
N GLY A 410 8.46 -12.69 9.16
CA GLY A 410 7.02 -12.46 9.11
C GLY A 410 6.65 -11.26 9.99
N PRO A 411 6.48 -11.39 11.31
CA PRO A 411 6.30 -10.23 12.17
C PRO A 411 7.52 -9.31 12.10
N SER A 412 8.72 -9.90 12.13
CA SER A 412 9.96 -9.19 11.85
C SER A 412 10.24 -9.12 10.36
N PHE A 413 10.93 -8.06 9.95
CA PHE A 413 11.48 -7.87 8.61
C PHE A 413 12.66 -6.90 8.70
N ASP A 414 13.37 -6.77 7.59
CA ASP A 414 14.40 -5.77 7.40
C ASP A 414 14.33 -5.26 5.95
N LEU A 415 14.41 -3.95 5.74
CA LEU A 415 14.40 -3.31 4.43
C LEU A 415 15.54 -3.82 3.54
N ARG A 416 16.63 -4.30 4.13
CA ARG A 416 17.79 -4.86 3.42
C ARG A 416 17.51 -6.24 2.80
N ASP A 417 16.47 -6.95 3.25
CA ASP A 417 15.96 -8.19 2.64
C ASP A 417 14.99 -7.82 1.50
N LEU A 418 15.55 -7.56 0.33
CA LEU A 418 14.86 -7.02 -0.83
C LEU A 418 14.05 -8.07 -1.57
N ASN A 419 14.51 -9.32 -1.56
CA ASN A 419 13.77 -10.43 -2.15
C ASN A 419 12.63 -10.89 -1.20
N GLY A 420 12.73 -10.57 0.10
CA GLY A 420 11.76 -10.87 1.16
C GLY A 420 11.69 -12.36 1.48
N ASP A 421 12.83 -13.04 1.55
CA ASP A 421 12.96 -14.45 1.89
C ASP A 421 13.34 -14.70 3.36
N GLY A 422 13.57 -13.64 4.13
CA GLY A 422 13.91 -13.67 5.54
C GLY A 422 15.40 -13.72 5.83
N VAL A 423 16.25 -13.49 4.83
CA VAL A 423 17.70 -13.50 4.96
C VAL A 423 18.30 -12.30 4.23
N ILE A 424 19.17 -11.54 4.91
CA ILE A 424 19.96 -10.48 4.25
C ILE A 424 21.26 -11.11 3.75
N GLU A 425 21.47 -11.11 2.44
CA GLU A 425 22.64 -11.71 1.82
C GLU A 425 23.06 -11.05 0.49
N LEU A 426 24.02 -11.66 -0.21
CA LEU A 426 24.53 -11.11 -1.47
C LEU A 426 23.48 -11.08 -2.58
N PHE A 427 22.44 -11.93 -2.51
CA PHE A 427 21.34 -11.96 -3.47
C PHE A 427 20.48 -10.70 -3.40
N ASP A 428 20.25 -10.12 -2.22
CA ASP A 428 19.53 -8.84 -2.09
C ASP A 428 20.24 -7.72 -2.84
N ARG A 429 21.57 -7.75 -2.85
CA ARG A 429 22.36 -6.77 -3.59
C ARG A 429 22.11 -6.84 -5.10
N TRP A 430 21.77 -8.01 -5.62
CA TRP A 430 21.42 -8.21 -7.03
C TRP A 430 20.01 -7.71 -7.38
N GLU A 431 19.17 -7.44 -6.38
CA GLU A 431 17.87 -6.79 -6.59
C GLU A 431 18.04 -5.27 -6.84
N ILE A 432 19.07 -4.64 -6.24
CA ILE A 432 19.41 -3.21 -6.43
C ILE A 432 20.23 -2.99 -7.69
N ALA A 433 21.30 -3.78 -7.82
CA ALA A 433 22.26 -3.63 -8.88
C ALA A 433 21.84 -4.48 -10.06
N CYS A 434 21.96 -3.95 -11.27
CA CYS A 434 22.00 -4.78 -12.46
C CYS A 434 23.10 -5.84 -12.29
N PRO A 435 22.75 -7.13 -12.07
CA PRO A 435 23.75 -8.11 -11.60
C PRO A 435 24.84 -8.35 -12.64
N ALA A 436 24.54 -8.01 -13.89
CA ALA A 436 25.46 -8.07 -15.01
C ALA A 436 26.36 -6.84 -15.18
N ASP A 437 26.16 -5.76 -14.44
CA ASP A 437 26.89 -4.47 -14.53
C ASP A 437 27.93 -4.38 -13.40
N LEU A 438 29.06 -5.05 -13.62
CA LEU A 438 30.11 -5.27 -12.63
C LEU A 438 31.31 -4.33 -12.81
N ALA A 439 31.30 -3.46 -13.83
CA ALA A 439 32.40 -2.56 -14.14
C ALA A 439 31.92 -1.23 -14.72
N ALA A 440 32.62 -0.15 -14.35
CA ALA A 440 32.31 1.17 -14.89
C ALA A 440 32.42 1.24 -16.44
N PRO A 441 31.56 2.03 -17.11
CA PRO A 441 30.53 2.89 -16.51
C PRO A 441 29.28 2.10 -16.08
N TYR A 442 28.93 2.21 -14.80
CA TYR A 442 27.73 1.58 -14.25
C TYR A 442 26.45 2.15 -14.89
N GLY A 443 25.40 1.33 -14.94
CA GLY A 443 24.18 1.52 -15.70
C GLY A 443 24.27 1.09 -17.17
N VAL A 444 25.39 0.49 -17.60
CA VAL A 444 25.59 0.05 -18.99
C VAL A 444 26.32 -1.29 -19.04
N VAL A 445 25.55 -2.38 -19.16
CA VAL A 445 26.09 -3.72 -19.41
C VAL A 445 26.88 -3.75 -20.73
N ASN A 446 28.18 -4.04 -20.65
CA ASN A 446 29.11 -4.04 -21.77
C ASN A 446 30.23 -5.08 -21.56
N VAL A 447 31.23 -5.12 -22.46
CA VAL A 447 32.28 -6.16 -22.39
C VAL A 447 33.15 -6.08 -21.13
N PHE A 448 33.27 -4.91 -20.51
CA PHE A 448 34.03 -4.72 -19.28
C PHE A 448 33.40 -5.49 -18.11
N ASP A 449 32.08 -5.61 -18.07
CA ASP A 449 31.38 -6.38 -17.05
C ASP A 449 31.63 -7.87 -17.19
N VAL A 450 31.62 -8.38 -18.43
CA VAL A 450 31.97 -9.78 -18.69
C VAL A 450 33.39 -10.07 -18.19
N MET A 451 34.32 -9.15 -18.42
CA MET A 451 35.69 -9.29 -17.95
C MET A 451 35.77 -9.22 -16.41
N ALA A 452 34.94 -8.40 -15.76
CA ALA A 452 34.84 -8.35 -14.30
C ALA A 452 34.26 -9.65 -13.72
N PHE A 453 33.17 -10.17 -14.29
CA PHE A 453 32.60 -11.47 -13.89
C PHE A 453 33.62 -12.60 -14.03
N VAL A 454 34.30 -12.70 -15.18
CA VAL A 454 35.35 -13.71 -15.39
C VAL A 454 36.48 -13.54 -14.36
N GLY A 455 36.77 -12.31 -13.95
CA GLY A 455 37.70 -12.02 -12.86
C GLY A 455 37.24 -12.60 -11.52
N LEU A 456 35.98 -12.36 -11.12
CA LEU A 456 35.37 -12.88 -9.89
C LEU A 456 35.29 -14.41 -9.90
N TYR A 457 34.83 -14.99 -11.01
CA TYR A 457 34.71 -16.43 -11.21
C TYR A 457 36.06 -17.15 -11.07
N ASN A 458 37.12 -16.62 -11.70
CA ASN A 458 38.46 -17.20 -11.58
C ASN A 458 39.05 -17.08 -10.17
N GLN A 459 38.57 -16.12 -9.38
CA GLN A 459 38.94 -15.94 -7.98
C GLN A 459 38.09 -16.80 -7.03
N GLN A 460 37.08 -17.51 -7.55
CA GLN A 460 36.08 -18.21 -6.73
C GLN A 460 35.46 -17.29 -5.68
N SER A 461 35.20 -16.04 -6.08
CA SER A 461 34.50 -15.07 -5.24
C SER A 461 33.02 -15.43 -5.20
N GLN A 462 32.38 -15.42 -4.02
CA GLN A 462 30.95 -15.70 -3.87
C GLN A 462 30.06 -14.85 -4.81
N LEU A 463 30.52 -13.63 -5.17
CA LEU A 463 29.84 -12.77 -6.16
C LEU A 463 29.74 -13.38 -7.57
N ALA A 464 30.47 -14.46 -7.84
CA ALA A 464 30.40 -15.22 -9.09
C ALA A 464 29.72 -16.59 -8.95
N ASP A 465 29.19 -16.94 -7.77
CA ASP A 465 28.35 -18.13 -7.56
C ASP A 465 26.87 -17.74 -7.69
N LEU A 466 26.44 -17.55 -8.93
CA LEU A 466 25.12 -16.99 -9.23
C LEU A 466 23.97 -17.98 -9.01
N VAL A 467 24.29 -19.27 -8.75
CA VAL A 467 23.30 -20.32 -8.48
C VAL A 467 23.36 -20.86 -7.04
N ASP A 468 24.08 -20.15 -6.16
CA ASP A 468 24.18 -20.38 -4.71
C ASP A 468 24.41 -21.83 -4.28
N ASN A 469 25.44 -22.48 -4.82
CA ASN A 469 25.70 -23.88 -4.48
C ASN A 469 27.13 -24.17 -4.02
N ASP A 470 27.90 -23.12 -3.77
CA ASP A 470 29.33 -23.11 -3.44
C ASP A 470 30.20 -23.84 -4.50
N ILE A 471 29.70 -24.03 -5.72
CA ILE A 471 30.39 -24.72 -6.81
C ILE A 471 30.43 -23.82 -8.05
N PHE A 472 31.52 -23.06 -8.18
CA PHE A 472 31.86 -22.28 -9.36
C PHE A 472 32.02 -23.15 -10.61
N ASN A 473 30.99 -23.19 -11.45
CA ASN A 473 30.93 -24.02 -12.62
C ASN A 473 30.21 -23.32 -13.81
N ILE A 474 29.89 -24.09 -14.85
CA ILE A 474 29.26 -23.55 -16.06
C ILE A 474 27.86 -22.95 -15.80
N PHE A 475 27.16 -23.40 -14.75
CA PHE A 475 25.84 -22.88 -14.38
C PHE A 475 25.92 -21.40 -13.97
N ASP A 476 26.94 -20.97 -13.25
CA ASP A 476 27.17 -19.56 -12.92
C ASP A 476 27.42 -18.70 -14.15
N ILE A 477 28.23 -19.22 -15.07
CA ILE A 477 28.53 -18.53 -16.33
C ILE A 477 27.26 -18.39 -17.17
N MET A 478 26.43 -19.43 -17.22
CA MET A 478 25.17 -19.38 -17.94
C MET A 478 24.20 -18.38 -17.31
N GLU A 479 24.14 -18.33 -15.97
CA GLU A 479 23.29 -17.37 -15.27
C GLU A 479 23.77 -15.93 -15.48
N TYR A 480 25.08 -15.67 -15.41
CA TYR A 480 25.64 -14.37 -15.74
C TYR A 480 25.32 -13.94 -17.17
N ILE A 481 25.44 -14.85 -18.13
CA ILE A 481 25.09 -14.58 -19.53
C ILE A 481 23.59 -14.28 -19.67
N ASN A 482 22.72 -14.96 -18.90
CA ASN A 482 21.30 -14.66 -18.90
C ASN A 482 21.04 -13.23 -18.42
N LEU A 483 21.59 -12.85 -17.27
CA LEU A 483 21.50 -11.50 -16.70
C LEU A 483 22.08 -10.45 -17.67
N TYR A 484 23.24 -10.72 -18.27
CA TYR A 484 23.87 -9.86 -19.26
C TYR A 484 22.98 -9.58 -20.47
N ASN A 485 22.29 -10.61 -20.97
CA ASN A 485 21.40 -10.49 -22.12
C ASN A 485 20.06 -9.85 -21.75
N GLN A 486 19.64 -9.91 -20.49
CA GLN A 486 18.49 -9.16 -19.98
C GLN A 486 18.81 -7.65 -19.92
N GLY A 487 20.07 -7.29 -19.70
CA GLY A 487 20.53 -5.91 -19.57
C GLY A 487 20.35 -5.41 -18.14
N CYS A 488 20.39 -4.09 -17.97
CA CYS A 488 19.98 -3.45 -16.72
C CYS A 488 18.56 -2.92 -16.85
N PRO A 489 17.73 -3.05 -15.80
CA PRO A 489 16.47 -2.32 -15.68
C PRO A 489 16.64 -0.81 -15.92
#